data_AF-A0A2K6TBH5-F1
#
_entry.id   AF-A0A2K6TBH5-F1
#
_cell.length_a   1.000
_cell.length_b   1.000
_cell.length_c   1.000
_cell.angle_alpha   90.00
_cell.angle_beta   90.00
_cell.angle_gamma   90.00
#
_symmetry.space_group_name_H-M   'P 1'
#
loop_
_entity.id
_entity.type
_entity.pdbx_description
1 polymer ?
#
loop_
_entity_poly.entity_id
_entity_poly.type
_entity_poly.pdbx_seq_one_letter_code
_entity_poly.pdbx_strand_id
1 'polypeptide(L)'
;MAREVVKITSEIPQTERMQKKAKRFNVPVNLESKKAAQAARFGISSVPTKGLSSDNKPMVNLDKLKERAQRFGLNVSSISRKSEDDEKLKKRKEQFGIVTSSAGTRTTEDTEVKKRKRAEHFGIA
;
A
#
# COMPACT_ATOMS: atom_id res chain seq x y z
N MET A 1 22.32 -29.96 -0.60
CA MET A 1 22.11 -29.84 -2.06
C MET A 1 21.65 -28.42 -2.34
N ALA A 2 22.45 -27.62 -3.05
CA ALA A 2 22.09 -26.24 -3.37
C ALA A 2 20.94 -26.23 -4.39
N ARG A 3 19.88 -25.48 -4.12
CA ARG A 3 18.81 -25.25 -5.10
C ARG A 3 19.31 -24.21 -6.10
N GLU A 4 19.39 -24.60 -7.35
CA GLU A 4 19.69 -23.68 -8.45
C GLU A 4 18.51 -22.72 -8.64
N VAL A 5 18.75 -21.42 -8.43
CA VAL A 5 17.76 -20.37 -8.71
C VAL A 5 17.85 -20.06 -10.20
N VAL A 6 16.94 -20.66 -10.98
CA VAL A 6 16.79 -20.37 -12.42
C VAL A 6 16.30 -18.93 -12.59
N LYS A 7 17.19 -18.03 -13.01
CA LYS A 7 16.86 -16.66 -13.38
C LYS A 7 16.13 -16.66 -14.72
N ILE A 8 14.80 -16.57 -14.67
CA ILE A 8 13.97 -16.39 -15.87
C ILE A 8 14.10 -14.94 -16.32
N THR A 9 15.09 -14.65 -17.17
CA THR A 9 15.10 -13.41 -17.95
C THR A 9 14.04 -13.56 -19.04
N SER A 10 13.00 -12.73 -19.04
CA SER A 10 12.05 -12.75 -20.15
C SER A 10 12.77 -12.35 -21.44
N GLU A 11 12.92 -13.30 -22.36
CA GLU A 11 13.61 -13.12 -23.66
C GLU A 11 12.95 -12.06 -24.54
N ILE A 12 11.66 -11.78 -24.28
CA ILE A 12 10.89 -10.82 -25.05
C ILE A 12 11.31 -9.39 -24.65
N PRO A 13 11.83 -8.58 -25.59
CA PRO A 13 12.20 -7.21 -25.30
C PRO A 13 11.00 -6.40 -24.81
N GLN A 14 11.24 -5.49 -23.86
CA GLN A 14 10.20 -4.70 -23.20
C GLN A 14 9.31 -3.94 -24.21
N THR A 15 9.91 -3.48 -25.31
CA THR A 15 9.24 -2.81 -26.43
C THR A 15 8.18 -3.69 -27.08
N GLU A 16 8.51 -4.95 -27.36
CA GLU A 16 7.58 -5.92 -27.96
C GLU A 16 6.45 -6.30 -26.99
N ARG A 17 6.75 -6.44 -25.70
CA ARG A 17 5.73 -6.67 -24.65
C ARG A 17 4.72 -5.52 -24.58
N MET A 18 5.20 -4.27 -24.67
CA MET A 18 4.33 -3.09 -24.71
C MET A 18 3.47 -3.05 -25.97
N GLN A 19 4.04 -3.39 -27.13
CA GLN A 19 3.29 -3.47 -28.39
C GLN A 19 2.20 -4.55 -28.35
N LYS A 20 2.52 -5.76 -27.84
CA LYS A 20 1.53 -6.83 -27.64
C LYS A 20 0.41 -6.40 -26.71
N LYS A 21 0.71 -5.66 -25.63
CA LYS A 21 -0.31 -5.09 -24.74
C LYS A 21 -1.15 -4.02 -25.46
N ALA A 22 -0.52 -3.10 -26.18
CA ALA A 22 -1.23 -2.06 -26.94
C ALA A 22 -2.22 -2.66 -27.95
N LYS A 23 -1.80 -3.69 -28.70
CA LYS A 23 -2.66 -4.44 -29.63
C LYS A 23 -3.79 -5.19 -28.93
N ARG A 24 -3.54 -5.81 -27.77
CA ARG A 24 -4.57 -6.54 -27.01
C ARG A 24 -5.66 -5.64 -26.43
N PHE A 25 -5.27 -4.46 -25.97
CA PHE A 25 -6.16 -3.55 -25.25
C PHE A 25 -6.61 -2.34 -26.11
N ASN A 26 -6.24 -2.29 -27.39
CA ASN A 26 -6.48 -1.17 -28.29
C ASN A 26 -6.04 0.19 -27.71
N VAL A 27 -4.97 0.21 -26.91
CA VAL A 27 -4.49 1.44 -26.28
C VAL A 27 -3.23 1.94 -26.98
N PRO A 28 -3.18 3.21 -27.42
CA PRO A 28 -1.97 3.81 -28.00
C PRO A 28 -0.74 3.62 -27.10
N VAL A 29 0.43 3.42 -27.72
CA VAL A 29 1.71 3.26 -27.00
C VAL A 29 2.21 4.59 -26.39
N ASN A 30 1.57 5.72 -26.72
CA ASN A 30 1.82 7.01 -26.08
C ASN A 30 1.68 6.89 -24.54
N LEU A 31 2.81 7.04 -23.84
CA LEU A 31 2.88 6.95 -22.38
C LEU A 31 2.30 8.19 -21.70
N GLU A 32 2.38 9.36 -22.33
CA GLU A 32 1.89 10.62 -21.76
C GLU A 32 0.37 10.70 -21.72
N SER A 33 -0.32 10.22 -22.77
CA SER A 33 -1.79 10.17 -22.74
C SER A 33 -2.32 9.18 -21.70
N LYS A 34 -1.62 8.06 -21.47
CA LYS A 34 -1.94 7.11 -20.40
C LYS A 34 -1.71 7.70 -19.02
N LYS A 35 -0.58 8.39 -18.84
CA LYS A 35 -0.24 9.06 -17.58
C LYS A 35 -1.23 10.17 -17.26
N ALA A 36 -1.60 10.99 -18.24
CA ALA A 36 -2.63 12.02 -18.11
C ALA A 36 -4.01 11.43 -17.83
N ALA A 37 -4.43 10.38 -18.55
CA ALA A 37 -5.71 9.72 -18.31
C ALA A 37 -5.78 9.09 -16.91
N GLN A 38 -4.70 8.46 -16.45
CA GLN A 38 -4.61 7.95 -15.09
C GLN A 38 -4.68 9.09 -14.07
N ALA A 39 -3.93 10.16 -14.29
CA ALA A 39 -3.92 11.32 -13.41
C ALA A 39 -5.32 11.95 -13.30
N ALA A 40 -6.05 12.06 -14.41
CA ALA A 40 -7.45 12.50 -14.44
C ALA A 40 -8.38 11.57 -13.65
N ARG A 41 -8.23 10.24 -13.75
CA ARG A 41 -9.01 9.29 -12.93
C ARG A 41 -8.78 9.46 -11.44
N PHE A 42 -7.57 9.84 -11.05
CA PHE A 42 -7.18 10.08 -9.66
C PHE A 42 -7.36 11.54 -9.23
N GLY A 43 -7.87 12.41 -10.10
CA GLY A 43 -8.07 13.84 -9.81
C GLY A 43 -6.78 14.63 -9.56
N ILE A 44 -5.62 14.09 -9.95
CA ILE A 44 -4.33 14.78 -9.87
C ILE A 44 -4.08 15.44 -11.22
N SER A 45 -4.18 16.78 -11.26
CA SER A 45 -3.82 17.54 -12.46
C SER A 45 -2.31 17.45 -12.69
N SER A 46 -1.88 17.08 -13.89
CA SER A 46 -0.47 16.86 -14.27
C SER A 46 0.35 18.16 -14.40
N VAL A 47 -0.06 19.25 -13.75
CA VAL A 47 0.70 20.50 -13.76
C VAL A 47 1.83 20.40 -12.74
N PRO A 48 3.08 20.77 -13.08
CA PRO A 48 4.17 20.80 -12.11
C PRO A 48 3.96 22.00 -11.18
N THR A 49 3.13 21.85 -10.15
CA THR A 49 3.02 22.85 -9.09
C THR A 49 4.19 22.67 -8.13
N LYS A 50 5.32 23.31 -8.46
CA LYS A 50 6.30 23.66 -7.44
C LYS A 50 5.60 24.59 -6.46
N GLY A 51 5.40 24.09 -5.24
CA GLY A 51 5.02 24.90 -4.08
C GLY A 51 3.61 25.49 -4.16
N LEU A 52 2.59 24.70 -3.82
CA LEU A 52 1.42 25.30 -3.18
C LEU A 52 0.80 24.35 -2.16
N SER A 53 1.00 24.75 -0.92
CA SER A 53 0.15 24.62 0.27
C SER A 53 -0.71 23.37 0.43
N SER A 54 -0.41 22.70 1.54
CA SER A 54 -1.26 21.80 2.31
C SER A 54 -2.63 22.40 2.63
N ASP A 55 -3.57 22.45 1.68
CA ASP A 55 -5.00 22.74 1.97
C ASP A 55 -5.97 22.27 0.88
N ASN A 56 -5.57 21.33 0.03
CA ASN A 56 -6.56 20.53 -0.70
C ASN A 56 -7.08 19.43 0.23
N LYS A 57 -7.81 19.79 1.29
CA LYS A 57 -8.83 18.86 1.81
C LYS A 57 -9.84 18.76 0.66
N PRO A 58 -9.95 17.64 -0.08
CA PRO A 58 -11.12 17.46 -0.92
C PRO A 58 -12.30 17.61 0.03
N MET A 59 -13.14 18.62 -0.19
CA MET A 59 -14.36 18.84 0.58
C MET A 59 -15.04 17.47 0.69
N VAL A 60 -14.96 16.89 1.89
CA VAL A 60 -15.27 15.48 2.09
C VAL A 60 -16.75 15.34 1.76
N ASN A 61 -17.04 14.78 0.58
CA ASN A 61 -18.39 14.74 0.05
C ASN A 61 -19.24 13.85 0.97
N LEU A 62 -20.15 14.48 1.72
CA LEU A 62 -20.98 13.84 2.73
C LEU A 62 -21.80 12.68 2.14
N ASP A 63 -22.26 12.81 0.90
CA ASP A 63 -23.10 11.79 0.25
C ASP A 63 -22.31 10.51 -0.03
N LYS A 64 -21.05 10.62 -0.47
CA LYS A 64 -20.16 9.46 -0.62
C LYS A 64 -19.86 8.76 0.70
N LEU A 65 -19.82 9.50 1.81
CA LEU A 65 -19.68 8.90 3.15
C LEU A 65 -20.97 8.20 3.59
N LYS A 66 -22.14 8.77 3.31
CA LYS A 66 -23.44 8.15 3.58
C LYS A 66 -23.63 6.87 2.77
N GLU A 67 -23.36 6.89 1.47
CA GLU A 67 -23.41 5.69 0.61
C GLU A 67 -22.48 4.59 1.14
N ARG A 68 -21.27 4.95 1.57
CA ARG A 68 -20.33 3.99 2.12
C ARG A 68 -20.82 3.46 3.48
N ALA A 69 -21.39 4.31 4.33
CA ALA A 69 -21.98 3.87 5.60
C ALA A 69 -23.14 2.91 5.38
N GLN A 70 -23.99 3.15 4.38
CA GLN A 70 -25.08 2.26 4.00
C GLN A 70 -24.56 0.92 3.46
N ARG A 71 -23.52 0.93 2.62
CA ARG A 71 -22.94 -0.29 2.05
C ARG A 71 -22.27 -1.18 3.09
N PHE A 72 -21.53 -0.58 4.02
CA PHE A 72 -20.72 -1.32 4.98
C PHE A 72 -21.36 -1.42 6.37
N GLY A 73 -22.54 -0.81 6.57
CA GLY A 73 -23.29 -0.83 7.82
C GLY A 73 -22.59 -0.13 8.99
N LEU A 74 -21.55 0.67 8.73
CA LEU A 74 -20.72 1.26 9.76
C LEU A 74 -20.33 2.71 9.42
N ASN A 75 -20.25 3.56 10.46
CA ASN A 75 -19.91 4.97 10.30
C ASN A 75 -18.50 5.13 9.70
N VAL A 76 -18.40 5.86 8.58
CA VAL A 76 -17.11 6.04 7.86
C VAL A 76 -16.46 7.38 8.15
N SER A 77 -17.07 8.20 9.00
CA SER A 77 -16.39 9.39 9.51
C SER A 77 -15.29 8.94 10.47
N SER A 78 -14.07 9.39 10.23
CA SER A 78 -12.91 9.10 11.07
C SER A 78 -13.11 9.54 12.52
N ILE A 79 -14.01 10.50 12.76
CA ILE A 79 -14.36 11.02 14.08
C ILE A 79 -15.16 9.99 14.89
N SER A 80 -16.11 9.30 14.28
CA SER A 80 -16.92 8.28 14.96
C SER A 80 -16.17 6.97 15.21
N ARG A 81 -15.08 6.71 14.48
CA ARG A 81 -14.26 5.49 14.62
C ARG A 81 -13.24 5.54 15.73
N LYS A 82 -12.90 6.73 16.23
CA LYS A 82 -11.80 6.90 17.20
C LYS A 82 -12.02 6.09 18.48
N SER A 83 -13.24 6.07 19.00
CA SER A 83 -13.56 5.32 20.23
C SER A 83 -13.38 3.80 20.07
N GLU A 84 -13.83 3.22 18.95
CA GLU A 84 -13.67 1.78 18.66
C GLU A 84 -12.18 1.40 18.46
N ASP A 85 -11.42 2.27 17.80
CA ASP A 85 -9.99 2.05 17.54
C ASP A 85 -9.17 2.17 18.83
N ASP A 86 -9.53 3.09 19.73
CA ASP A 86 -8.87 3.25 21.03
C ASP A 86 -9.05 2.01 21.92
N GLU A 87 -10.23 1.39 21.94
CA GLU A 87 -10.45 0.13 22.67
C GLU A 87 -9.66 -1.04 22.08
N LYS A 88 -9.63 -1.17 20.75
CA LYS A 88 -8.82 -2.19 20.08
C LYS A 88 -7.33 -1.96 20.34
N LEU A 89 -6.89 -0.71 20.33
CA LEU A 89 -5.52 -0.35 20.63
C LEU A 89 -5.18 -0.67 22.09
N LYS A 90 -6.09 -0.43 23.04
CA LYS A 90 -5.93 -0.82 24.45
C LYS A 90 -5.81 -2.34 24.60
N LYS A 91 -6.73 -3.12 24.02
CA LYS A 91 -6.68 -4.59 24.03
C LYS A 91 -5.38 -5.12 23.40
N ARG A 92 -4.89 -4.48 22.33
CA ARG A 92 -3.62 -4.85 21.70
C ARG A 92 -2.41 -4.53 22.57
N LYS A 93 -2.42 -3.39 23.26
CA LYS A 93 -1.36 -3.02 24.22
C LYS A 93 -1.35 -3.97 25.43
N GLU A 94 -2.52 -4.43 25.88
CA GLU A 94 -2.61 -5.45 26.94
C GLU A 94 -2.09 -6.81 26.45
N GLN A 95 -2.43 -7.21 25.22
CA GLN A 95 -2.01 -8.50 24.65
C GLN A 95 -0.52 -8.55 24.26
N PHE A 96 0.03 -7.46 23.74
CA PHE A 96 1.38 -7.44 23.15
C PHE A 96 2.36 -6.51 23.86
N GLY A 97 1.93 -5.84 24.92
CA GLY A 97 2.70 -4.80 25.59
C GLY A 97 2.69 -3.48 24.82
N ILE A 98 3.18 -2.43 25.48
CA ILE A 98 3.32 -1.10 24.90
C ILE A 98 4.51 -1.14 23.92
N VAL A 99 4.23 -1.35 22.64
CA VAL A 99 5.21 -1.11 21.57
C VAL A 99 5.26 0.39 21.29
N THR A 100 5.85 1.14 22.21
CA THR A 100 6.44 2.44 21.89
C THR A 100 7.89 2.17 21.54
N SER A 101 8.32 2.59 20.35
CA SER A 101 9.66 2.40 19.78
C SER A 101 10.80 3.10 20.55
N SER A 102 10.70 3.21 21.88
CA SER A 102 11.57 4.00 22.73
C SER A 102 11.69 3.41 24.15
N ALA A 103 11.78 2.08 24.29
CA ALA A 103 12.32 1.43 25.47
C ALA A 103 12.77 -0.01 25.14
N GLY A 104 14.03 -0.16 24.70
CA GLY A 104 14.73 -1.44 24.74
C GLY A 104 14.78 -1.94 26.20
N THR A 105 14.73 -3.26 26.44
CA THR A 105 15.89 -4.04 26.96
C THR A 105 15.59 -5.56 26.91
N ARG A 106 15.01 -6.11 25.83
CA ARG A 106 14.73 -7.58 25.78
C ARG A 106 14.91 -8.32 24.45
N THR A 107 15.54 -7.74 23.43
CA THR A 107 15.34 -8.25 22.04
C THR A 107 16.58 -8.54 21.22
N THR A 108 17.79 -8.55 21.78
CA THR A 108 18.98 -8.98 21.02
C THR A 108 18.91 -10.48 20.68
N GLU A 109 18.75 -11.34 21.69
CA GLU A 109 18.64 -12.80 21.48
C GLU A 109 17.39 -13.19 20.67
N ASP A 110 16.25 -12.59 21.02
CA ASP A 110 14.93 -13.01 20.51
C ASP A 110 14.73 -12.58 19.04
N THR A 111 15.41 -11.52 18.59
CA THR A 111 15.36 -11.11 17.17
C THR A 111 16.22 -11.99 16.28
N GLU A 112 17.37 -12.46 16.76
CA GLU A 112 18.21 -13.40 16.00
C GLU A 112 17.54 -14.76 15.85
N VAL A 113 16.95 -15.28 16.92
CA VAL A 113 16.19 -16.55 16.87
C VAL A 113 15.01 -16.43 15.91
N LYS A 114 14.26 -15.32 15.92
CA LYS A 114 13.17 -15.08 14.96
C LYS A 114 13.66 -14.95 13.52
N LYS A 115 14.81 -14.29 13.29
CA LYS A 115 15.43 -14.21 11.96
C LYS A 115 15.87 -15.58 11.45
N ARG A 116 16.48 -16.41 12.29
CA ARG A 116 16.85 -17.80 11.95
C ARG A 116 15.62 -18.65 11.65
N LYS A 117 14.60 -18.64 12.51
CA LYS A 117 13.35 -19.38 12.29
C LYS A 117 12.63 -18.93 11.01
N ARG A 118 12.67 -17.64 10.71
CA ARG A 118 12.14 -17.10 9.45
C ARG A 118 12.98 -17.58 8.26
N ALA A 119 14.31 -17.50 8.33
CA ALA A 119 15.19 -17.98 7.26
C ALA A 119 15.01 -19.49 7.02
N GLU A 120 14.87 -20.30 8.07
CA GLU A 120 14.55 -21.75 7.98
C GLU A 120 13.20 -21.97 7.28
N HIS A 121 12.16 -21.23 7.69
CA HIS A 121 10.83 -21.34 7.09
C HIS A 121 10.82 -20.96 5.59
N PHE A 122 11.61 -19.95 5.20
CA PHE A 122 11.70 -19.53 3.80
C PHE A 122 12.79 -20.27 3.02
N GLY A 123 13.51 -21.22 3.65
CA GLY A 123 14.61 -21.95 3.03
C GLY A 123 15.79 -21.06 2.61
N ILE A 124 15.98 -19.92 3.29
CA ILE A 124 17.05 -18.93 3.06
C ILE A 124 18.20 -19.13 4.08
N ALA A 125 17.98 -19.97 5.11
CA ALA A 125 18.99 -20.31 6.10
C ALA A 125 20.13 -21.15 5.53
#